data_AF-A0A5S9M6A0-F1
#
_entry.id   AF-A0A5S9M6A0-F1
#
_cell.length_a   1.000
_cell.length_b   1.000
_cell.length_c   1.000
_cell.angle_alpha   90.00
_cell.angle_beta   90.00
_cell.angle_gamma   90.00
#
_symmetry.space_group_name_H-M   'P 1'
#
loop_
_entity.id
_entity.type
_entity.pdbx_description
1 polymer ?
#
loop_
_entity_poly.entity_id
_entity_poly.type
_entity_poly.pdbx_seq_one_letter_code
_entity_poly.pdbx_strand_id
1 'polypeptide(L)'
;MFVLQGDKEVIITGELFGVPWKGKLDVYNPAGGRFADLKTTRSLREKVWDQELGYCSFVEAYGYIGQMAIYAELERQMSKRDEWLEPLIVAISKEDPPDKAVINIDNSRMEVELEDIEKHMERIIQVKHGGEPPNRCEKCKYCRSTNQLNRIIHFSELIG
;
A
#
# COMPACT_ATOMS: atom_id res chain seq x y z
N MET A 1 -23.04 -1.87 -11.99
CA MET A 1 -22.22 -2.11 -10.78
C MET A 1 -21.87 -0.76 -10.19
N PHE A 2 -22.48 -0.38 -9.07
CA PHE A 2 -22.44 0.99 -8.54
C PHE A 2 -21.02 1.45 -8.14
N VAL A 3 -20.15 0.51 -7.74
CA VAL A 3 -18.76 0.79 -7.34
C VAL A 3 -17.82 1.17 -8.48
N LEU A 4 -18.21 0.94 -9.74
CA LEU A 4 -17.43 1.33 -10.92
C LEU A 4 -17.94 2.63 -11.57
N GLN A 5 -18.88 3.34 -10.93
CA GLN A 5 -19.34 4.65 -11.39
C GLN A 5 -18.42 5.74 -10.84
N GLY A 6 -18.21 6.81 -11.61
CA GLY A 6 -17.32 7.92 -11.25
C GLY A 6 -16.16 8.08 -12.22
N ASP A 7 -15.42 9.17 -12.04
CA ASP A 7 -14.27 9.55 -12.85
C ASP A 7 -13.15 8.50 -12.71
N LYS A 8 -12.35 8.35 -13.77
CA LYS A 8 -11.29 7.34 -13.85
C LYS A 8 -9.93 7.96 -13.71
N GLU A 9 -9.03 7.24 -13.03
CA GLU A 9 -7.60 7.55 -12.99
C GLU A 9 -7.33 8.97 -12.47
N VAL A 10 -8.05 9.38 -11.43
CA VAL A 10 -7.99 10.74 -10.88
C VAL A 10 -6.74 10.89 -10.01
N ILE A 11 -5.90 11.87 -10.35
CA ILE A 11 -4.72 12.21 -9.57
C ILE A 11 -5.14 13.01 -8.35
N ILE A 12 -4.63 12.60 -7.19
CA ILE A 12 -4.78 13.32 -5.92
C ILE A 12 -3.41 13.67 -5.37
N THR A 13 -3.30 14.83 -4.74
CA THR A 13 -2.03 15.32 -4.18
C THR A 13 -2.28 16.02 -2.85
N GLY A 14 -1.30 15.97 -1.96
CA GLY A 14 -1.37 16.60 -0.64
C GLY A 14 -0.01 16.59 0.04
N GLU A 15 0.02 17.01 1.29
CA GLU A 15 1.21 16.97 2.14
C GLU A 15 0.94 16.04 3.32
N LEU A 16 1.78 15.02 3.48
CA LEU A 16 1.73 14.11 4.61
C LEU A 16 3.13 13.95 5.16
N PHE A 17 3.25 13.95 6.49
CA PHE A 17 4.49 13.67 7.20
C PHE A 17 5.65 14.60 6.74
N GLY A 18 5.32 15.87 6.49
CA GLY A 18 6.28 16.92 6.11
C GLY A 18 6.81 16.85 4.67
N VAL A 19 6.23 16.03 3.79
CA VAL A 19 6.64 15.94 2.38
C VAL A 19 5.43 15.87 1.43
N PRO A 20 5.59 16.26 0.16
CA PRO A 20 4.52 16.15 -0.83
C PRO A 20 4.29 14.69 -1.25
N TRP A 21 3.02 14.32 -1.34
CA TRP A 21 2.55 13.02 -1.79
C TRP A 21 1.63 13.13 -2.99
N LYS A 22 1.53 12.03 -3.74
CA LYS A 22 0.58 11.88 -4.84
C LYS A 22 0.01 10.47 -4.86
N GLY A 23 -1.27 10.37 -5.18
CA GLY A 23 -1.98 9.13 -5.44
C GLY A 23 -2.72 9.21 -6.78
N LYS A 24 -3.22 8.06 -7.24
CA LYS A 24 -4.10 8.00 -8.40
C LYS A 24 -5.21 6.99 -8.13
N LEU A 25 -6.44 7.46 -8.09
CA LEU A 25 -7.63 6.68 -7.80
C LEU A 25 -8.15 6.04 -9.10
N ASP A 26 -8.36 4.72 -9.12
CA ASP A 26 -8.88 4.05 -10.33
C ASP A 26 -10.31 4.50 -10.63
N VAL A 27 -11.14 4.65 -9.58
CA VAL A 27 -12.51 5.16 -9.67
C VAL A 27 -12.79 6.16 -8.54
N TYR A 28 -13.11 7.40 -8.89
CA TYR A 28 -13.42 8.46 -7.94
C TYR A 28 -14.89 8.87 -8.04
N ASN A 29 -15.65 8.70 -6.94
CA ASN A 29 -17.08 9.00 -6.89
C ASN A 29 -17.47 9.75 -5.59
N PRO A 30 -17.07 11.02 -5.46
CA PRO A 30 -17.35 11.81 -4.27
C PRO A 30 -18.86 12.02 -4.05
N ALA A 31 -19.65 12.11 -5.12
CA ALA A 31 -21.12 12.20 -5.03
C ALA A 31 -21.75 10.94 -4.40
N GLY A 32 -21.10 9.79 -4.58
CA GLY A 32 -21.46 8.52 -3.94
C GLY A 32 -20.77 8.26 -2.60
N GLY A 33 -19.99 9.22 -2.08
CA GLY A 33 -19.28 9.11 -0.81
C GLY A 33 -18.11 8.12 -0.81
N ARG A 34 -17.53 7.78 -1.97
CA ARG A 34 -16.55 6.70 -2.09
C ARG A 34 -15.53 6.86 -3.21
N PHE A 35 -14.45 6.10 -3.12
CA PHE A 35 -13.60 5.78 -4.26
C PHE A 35 -13.30 4.27 -4.27
N ALA A 36 -12.84 3.75 -5.41
CA ALA A 36 -12.49 2.35 -5.54
C ALA A 36 -11.16 2.14 -6.27
N ASP A 37 -10.47 1.07 -5.89
CA ASP A 37 -9.23 0.58 -6.50
C ASP A 37 -9.46 -0.87 -6.98
N LEU A 38 -9.05 -1.18 -8.20
CA LEU A 38 -9.25 -2.47 -8.83
C LEU A 38 -8.02 -3.35 -8.62
N LYS A 39 -8.21 -4.51 -7.98
CA LYS A 39 -7.14 -5.48 -7.73
C LYS A 39 -7.43 -6.80 -8.42
N THR A 40 -6.41 -7.40 -9.01
CA THR A 40 -6.45 -8.82 -9.39
C THR A 40 -5.54 -9.62 -8.48
N THR A 41 -6.02 -10.77 -8.02
CA THR A 41 -5.26 -11.65 -7.12
C THR A 41 -5.38 -13.11 -7.55
N ARG A 42 -4.55 -13.99 -6.99
CA ARG A 42 -4.58 -15.42 -7.32
C ARG A 42 -5.91 -16.06 -6.91
N SER A 43 -6.30 -15.89 -5.65
CA SER A 43 -7.58 -16.32 -5.08
C SER A 43 -8.04 -15.30 -4.04
N LEU A 44 -9.36 -15.10 -3.89
CA LEU A 44 -9.90 -14.23 -2.85
C LEU A 44 -9.85 -14.86 -1.45
N ARG A 45 -9.72 -16.19 -1.37
CA ARG A 45 -9.86 -16.97 -0.12
C ARG A 45 -8.56 -17.65 0.32
N GLU A 46 -7.50 -17.56 -0.47
CA GLU A 46 -6.18 -18.06 -0.10
C GLU A 46 -5.62 -17.28 1.09
N LYS A 47 -5.08 -18.00 2.08
CA LYS A 47 -4.36 -17.39 3.20
C LYS A 47 -2.94 -17.09 2.76
N VAL A 48 -2.50 -15.85 2.96
CA VAL A 48 -1.11 -15.44 2.72
C VAL A 48 -0.37 -15.50 4.05
N TRP A 49 0.84 -16.08 4.05
CA TRP A 49 1.70 -16.01 5.23
C TRP A 49 2.52 -14.72 5.20
N ASP A 50 2.31 -13.88 6.20
CA ASP A 50 3.10 -12.70 6.49
C ASP A 50 3.98 -12.94 7.74
N GLN A 51 5.17 -12.34 7.77
CA GLN A 51 6.12 -12.57 8.86
C GLN A 51 5.68 -11.96 10.19
N GLU A 52 4.92 -10.86 10.15
CA GLU A 52 4.49 -10.11 11.33
C GLU A 52 3.06 -10.47 11.72
N LEU A 53 2.18 -10.68 10.73
CA LEU A 53 0.75 -10.95 10.94
C LEU A 53 0.40 -12.45 11.00
N GLY A 54 1.30 -13.32 10.53
CA GLY A 54 1.00 -14.74 10.32
C GLY A 54 0.07 -14.95 9.11
N TYR A 55 -0.86 -15.91 9.20
CA TYR A 55 -1.83 -16.14 8.12
C TYR A 55 -2.88 -15.02 8.07
N CYS A 56 -2.84 -14.23 7.01
CA CYS A 56 -3.70 -13.07 6.79
C CYS A 56 -4.29 -13.08 5.37
N SER A 57 -5.12 -12.08 5.08
CA SER A 57 -5.67 -11.85 3.74
C SER A 57 -4.62 -11.21 2.80
N PHE A 58 -4.84 -11.31 1.49
CA PHE A 58 -4.00 -10.60 0.51
C PHE A 58 -4.08 -9.07 0.66
N VAL A 59 -5.16 -8.56 1.25
CA VAL A 59 -5.35 -7.11 1.50
C VAL A 59 -4.34 -6.62 2.55
N GLU A 60 -4.18 -7.39 3.61
CA GLU A 60 -3.21 -7.11 4.68
C GLU A 60 -1.78 -7.38 4.20
N ALA A 61 -1.53 -8.58 3.67
CA ALA A 61 -0.18 -9.01 3.28
C ALA A 61 0.50 -8.10 2.23
N TYR A 62 -0.29 -7.41 1.40
CA TYR A 62 0.23 -6.53 0.35
C TYR A 62 0.09 -5.03 0.68
N GLY A 63 -0.25 -4.68 1.93
CA GLY A 63 -0.29 -3.29 2.40
C GLY A 63 -1.38 -2.44 1.76
N TYR A 64 -2.49 -3.05 1.32
CA TYR A 64 -3.57 -2.30 0.67
C TYR A 64 -4.38 -1.46 1.66
N ILE A 65 -4.36 -1.80 2.95
CA ILE A 65 -4.95 -0.96 4.00
C ILE A 65 -4.23 0.39 4.07
N GLY A 66 -2.89 0.39 4.20
CA GLY A 66 -2.09 1.61 4.14
C GLY A 66 -2.23 2.38 2.83
N GLN A 67 -2.33 1.69 1.69
CA GLN A 67 -2.63 2.34 0.41
C GLN A 67 -3.95 3.14 0.46
N MET A 68 -5.02 2.51 0.93
CA MET A 68 -6.34 3.14 1.02
C MET A 68 -6.35 4.28 2.04
N ALA A 69 -5.63 4.13 3.15
CA ALA A 69 -5.53 5.16 4.18
C ALA A 69 -4.83 6.44 3.65
N ILE A 70 -3.70 6.29 2.95
CA ILE A 70 -3.01 7.42 2.31
C ILE A 70 -3.90 8.06 1.25
N TYR A 71 -4.57 7.26 0.42
CA TYR A 71 -5.45 7.79 -0.62
C TYR A 71 -6.62 8.57 -0.02
N ALA A 72 -7.29 8.03 1.00
CA ALA A 72 -8.39 8.69 1.69
C ALA A 72 -7.95 10.02 2.32
N GLU A 73 -6.76 10.06 2.95
CA GLU A 73 -6.26 11.29 3.56
C GLU A 73 -5.83 12.34 2.53
N LEU A 74 -5.13 11.96 1.46
CA LEU A 74 -4.78 12.91 0.38
C LEU A 74 -6.01 13.49 -0.29
N GLU A 75 -6.98 12.62 -0.55
CA GLU A 75 -8.26 12.99 -1.12
C GLU A 75 -8.97 13.99 -0.17
N ARG A 76 -9.03 13.68 1.13
CA ARG A 76 -9.65 14.53 2.15
C ARG A 76 -9.08 15.94 2.19
N GLN A 77 -7.75 16.04 2.20
CA GLN A 77 -7.02 17.32 2.20
C GLN A 77 -7.26 18.09 0.90
N MET A 78 -7.12 17.44 -0.26
CA MET A 78 -7.26 18.06 -1.57
C MET A 78 -8.66 18.65 -1.78
N SER A 79 -9.70 17.90 -1.39
CA SER A 79 -11.09 18.32 -1.53
C SER A 79 -11.58 19.22 -0.39
N LYS A 80 -10.78 19.39 0.68
CA LYS A 80 -11.13 20.13 1.90
C LYS A 80 -12.43 19.61 2.56
N ARG A 81 -12.57 18.29 2.64
CA ARG A 81 -13.73 17.65 3.32
C ARG A 81 -13.37 17.32 4.78
N ASP A 82 -14.38 17.17 5.61
CA ASP A 82 -14.19 16.87 7.03
C ASP A 82 -13.93 15.38 7.28
N GLU A 83 -14.61 14.51 6.53
CA GLU A 83 -14.55 13.04 6.68
C GLU A 83 -13.89 12.37 5.47
N TRP A 84 -13.27 11.21 5.67
CA TRP A 84 -12.77 10.38 4.57
C TRP A 84 -13.93 9.88 3.69
N LEU A 85 -13.71 9.85 2.37
CA LEU A 85 -14.54 9.03 1.50
C LEU A 85 -14.31 7.54 1.81
N GLU A 86 -15.33 6.71 1.62
CA GLU A 86 -15.22 5.26 1.78
C GLU A 86 -14.27 4.68 0.71
N PRO A 87 -13.12 4.09 1.10
CA PRO A 87 -12.26 3.37 0.18
C PRO A 87 -12.77 1.95 -0.01
N LEU A 88 -12.88 1.52 -1.26
CA LEU A 88 -13.29 0.16 -1.61
C LEU A 88 -12.25 -0.52 -2.50
N ILE A 89 -11.98 -1.79 -2.22
CA ILE A 89 -11.22 -2.65 -3.14
C ILE A 89 -12.21 -3.48 -3.94
N VAL A 90 -12.16 -3.37 -5.27
CA VAL A 90 -12.86 -4.27 -6.19
C VAL A 90 -11.87 -5.34 -6.63
N ALA A 91 -11.98 -6.51 -6.01
CA ALA A 91 -11.06 -7.62 -6.24
C ALA A 91 -11.64 -8.67 -7.20
N ILE A 92 -10.80 -9.16 -8.12
CA ILE A 92 -11.12 -10.26 -9.05
C ILE A 92 -10.04 -11.34 -8.91
N SER A 93 -10.43 -12.60 -8.70
CA SER A 93 -9.47 -13.71 -8.66
C SER A 93 -9.09 -14.20 -10.06
N LYS A 94 -7.98 -14.93 -10.14
CA LYS A 94 -7.47 -15.59 -11.36
C LYS A 94 -7.85 -17.07 -11.39
N GLU A 95 -8.79 -17.49 -10.55
CA GLU A 95 -9.39 -18.82 -10.58
C GLU A 95 -10.25 -18.99 -11.84
N ASP A 96 -10.56 -20.23 -12.20
CA ASP A 96 -11.47 -20.57 -13.30
C ASP A 96 -12.64 -21.39 -12.74
N PRO A 97 -13.86 -20.82 -12.63
CA PRO A 97 -14.22 -19.45 -13.00
C PRO A 97 -13.69 -18.38 -12.01
N PRO A 98 -13.55 -17.10 -12.44
CA PRO A 98 -13.14 -16.02 -11.55
C PRO A 98 -14.16 -15.73 -10.45
N ASP A 99 -13.67 -15.53 -9.22
CA ASP A 99 -14.44 -14.95 -8.11
C ASP A 99 -14.27 -13.42 -8.08
N LYS A 100 -15.22 -12.72 -7.45
CA LYS A 100 -15.21 -11.25 -7.33
C LYS A 100 -15.80 -10.79 -6.00
N ALA A 101 -15.17 -9.78 -5.39
CA ALA A 101 -15.65 -9.15 -4.17
C ALA A 101 -15.44 -7.63 -4.20
N VAL A 102 -16.33 -6.94 -3.50
CA VAL A 102 -16.10 -5.55 -3.06
C VAL A 102 -15.75 -5.63 -1.58
N ILE A 103 -14.61 -5.07 -1.20
CA ILE A 103 -14.05 -5.19 0.14
C ILE A 103 -13.95 -3.78 0.72
N ASN A 104 -14.57 -3.58 1.89
CA ASN A 104 -14.42 -2.36 2.68
C ASN A 104 -13.28 -2.49 3.68
N ILE A 105 -12.86 -1.36 4.26
CA ILE A 105 -11.82 -1.29 5.27
C ILE A 105 -12.33 -0.41 6.41
N ASP A 106 -12.16 -0.86 7.65
CA ASP A 106 -12.58 -0.10 8.82
C ASP A 106 -11.66 1.11 9.04
N ASN A 107 -12.23 2.26 9.41
CA ASN A 107 -11.46 3.48 9.66
C ASN A 107 -10.36 3.29 10.71
N SER A 108 -10.63 2.54 11.78
CA SER A 108 -9.64 2.25 12.82
C SER A 108 -8.42 1.49 12.30
N ARG A 109 -8.59 0.64 11.27
CA ARG A 109 -7.45 -0.03 10.62
C ARG A 109 -6.65 0.94 9.77
N MET A 110 -7.31 1.88 9.09
CA MET A 110 -6.63 2.93 8.32
C MET A 110 -5.85 3.89 9.22
N GLU A 111 -6.40 4.27 10.36
CA GLU A 111 -5.72 5.11 11.35
C GLU A 111 -4.42 4.45 11.84
N VAL A 112 -4.47 3.16 12.18
CA VAL A 112 -3.29 2.38 12.60
C VAL A 112 -2.20 2.35 11.52
N GLU A 113 -2.59 2.17 10.25
CA GLU A 113 -1.63 2.18 9.14
C GLU A 113 -1.02 3.56 8.91
N LEU A 114 -1.79 4.65 9.05
CA LEU A 114 -1.26 6.01 8.92
C LEU A 114 -0.23 6.30 10.02
N GLU A 115 -0.51 5.90 11.26
CA GLU A 115 0.44 6.02 12.38
C GLU A 115 1.70 5.18 12.13
N ASP A 116 1.58 3.96 11.60
CA ASP A 116 2.74 3.13 11.30
C ASP A 116 3.58 3.72 10.16
N ILE A 117 2.94 4.19 9.08
CA ILE A 117 3.64 4.87 7.99
C ILE A 117 4.37 6.10 8.51
N GLU A 118 3.73 6.93 9.35
CA GLU A 118 4.33 8.13 9.93
C GLU A 118 5.63 7.82 10.69
N LYS A 119 5.64 6.77 11.52
CA LYS A 119 6.82 6.34 12.29
C LYS A 119 8.03 6.02 11.42
N HIS A 120 7.80 5.56 10.18
CA HIS A 120 8.88 5.22 9.25
C HIS A 120 9.33 6.39 8.37
N MET A 121 8.56 7.48 8.30
CA MET A 121 8.80 8.54 7.33
C MET A 121 10.09 9.31 7.54
N GLU A 122 10.50 9.55 8.79
CA GLU A 122 11.75 10.27 9.08
C GLU A 122 12.95 9.59 8.41
N ARG A 123 13.10 8.27 8.61
CA ARG A 123 14.18 7.47 8.00
C ARG A 123 14.09 7.47 6.48
N ILE A 124 12.88 7.31 5.91
CA ILE A 124 12.67 7.33 4.45
C ILE A 124 13.15 8.66 3.85
N ILE A 125 12.82 9.78 4.51
CA ILE A 125 13.22 11.13 4.10
C ILE A 125 14.74 11.29 4.19
N GLN A 126 15.37 10.87 5.30
CA GLN A 126 16.82 10.92 5.47
C GLN A 126 17.56 10.13 4.38
N VAL A 127 17.09 8.91 4.05
CA VAL A 127 17.67 8.12 2.95
C VAL A 127 17.52 8.84 1.62
N LYS A 128 16.31 9.30 1.31
CA LYS A 128 15.98 9.90 0.01
C LYS A 128 16.80 11.17 -0.26
N HIS A 129 17.06 11.96 0.77
CA HIS A 129 17.81 13.22 0.66
C HIS A 129 19.32 13.07 0.96
N GLY A 130 19.81 11.85 1.19
CA GLY A 130 21.23 11.57 1.40
C GLY A 130 21.75 11.95 2.79
N GLY A 131 20.87 12.19 3.77
CA GLY A 131 21.24 12.38 5.17
C GLY A 131 21.75 11.10 5.83
N GLU A 132 21.28 9.94 5.37
CA GLU A 132 21.76 8.63 5.82
C GLU A 132 21.87 7.63 4.66
N PRO A 133 22.81 6.67 4.70
CA PRO A 133 22.92 5.65 3.66
C PRO A 133 21.74 4.66 3.68
N PRO A 134 21.28 4.14 2.53
CA PRO A 134 20.25 3.09 2.48
C PRO A 134 20.79 1.75 2.99
N ASN A 135 19.95 1.00 3.70
CA ASN A 135 20.25 -0.38 4.06
C ASN A 135 20.05 -1.30 2.85
N ARG A 136 21.03 -2.14 2.56
CA ARG A 136 20.94 -3.13 1.48
C ARG A 136 20.29 -4.40 2.03
N CYS A 137 19.29 -4.93 1.33
CA CYS A 137 18.65 -6.19 1.74
C CYS A 137 19.49 -7.43 1.37
N GLU A 138 20.52 -7.25 0.52
CA GLU A 138 21.43 -8.28 -0.03
C GLU A 138 20.77 -9.47 -0.76
N LYS A 139 19.44 -9.45 -0.87
CA LYS A 139 18.66 -10.53 -1.50
C LYS A 139 18.03 -10.11 -2.81
N CYS A 140 17.72 -8.82 -3.02
CA CYS A 140 17.04 -8.38 -4.25
C CYS A 140 17.97 -8.34 -5.47
N LYS A 141 17.40 -8.28 -6.68
CA LYS A 141 18.15 -8.25 -7.94
C LYS A 141 19.22 -7.15 -7.96
N TYR A 142 18.88 -5.94 -7.49
CA TYR A 142 19.79 -4.81 -7.45
C TYR A 142 21.00 -5.07 -6.54
N CYS A 143 20.77 -5.52 -5.31
CA CYS A 143 21.86 -5.82 -4.38
C CYS A 143 22.78 -6.91 -4.95
N ARG A 144 22.21 -8.01 -5.49
CA ARG A 144 23.00 -9.08 -6.14
C ARG A 144 23.83 -8.57 -7.31
N SER A 145 23.29 -7.67 -8.14
CA SER A 145 24.01 -7.12 -9.30
C SER A 145 25.14 -6.15 -8.95
N THR A 146 25.09 -5.55 -7.76
CA THR A 146 26.06 -4.56 -7.29
C THR A 146 26.92 -5.09 -6.15
N ASN A 147 26.82 -6.39 -5.84
CA ASN A 147 27.59 -7.03 -4.79
C ASN A 147 29.08 -7.11 -5.17
N GLN A 148 29.96 -6.91 -4.20
CA GLN A 148 31.41 -7.01 -4.38
C GLN A 148 31.97 -8.03 -3.38
N LEU A 149 32.76 -9.00 -3.87
CA LEU A 149 33.36 -10.05 -3.05
C LEU A 149 34.55 -9.50 -2.25
N ASN A 150 34.25 -8.80 -1.16
CA ASN A 150 35.24 -8.13 -0.31
C ASN A 150 35.50 -8.82 1.04
N ARG A 151 34.71 -9.84 1.39
CA ARG A 151 34.90 -10.65 2.60
C ARG A 151 34.42 -12.09 2.42
N ILE A 152 34.96 -12.99 3.23
CA ILE A 152 34.43 -14.34 3.43
C ILE A 152 33.26 -14.24 4.41
N ILE A 153 32.14 -14.91 4.11
CA ILE A 153 30.99 -15.03 5.02
C ILE A 153 30.93 -16.42 5.62
N HIS A 154 30.42 -16.54 6.84
CA HIS A 154 30.09 -17.83 7.44
C HIS A 154 28.75 -18.34 6.91
N PHE A 155 28.57 -19.67 6.78
CA PHE A 155 27.33 -20.23 6.22
C PHE A 155 26.08 -19.86 7.02
N SER A 156 26.21 -19.57 8.32
CA SER A 156 25.09 -19.11 9.17
C SER A 156 24.54 -17.74 8.76
N GLU A 157 25.32 -16.92 8.06
CA GLU A 157 24.87 -15.61 7.55
C GLU A 157 23.88 -15.76 6.37
N LEU A 158 23.69 -16.98 5.84
CA LEU A 158 22.71 -17.24 4.76
C LEU A 158 21.26 -17.29 5.27
N ILE A 159 21.05 -17.38 6.58
CA ILE A 159 19.73 -17.41 7.22
C ILE A 159 19.55 -16.08 7.95
N GLY A 160 19.18 -15.06 7.18
CA GLY A 160 18.73 -13.76 7.66
C GLY A 160 17.70 -13.23 6.68
#